data_AF-A0A4V1SNZ7-F1
#
_entry.id   AF-A0A4V1SNZ7-F1
#
_cell.length_a   1.000
_cell.length_b   1.000
_cell.length_c   1.000
_cell.angle_alpha   90.00
_cell.angle_beta   90.00
_cell.angle_gamma   90.00
#
_symmetry.space_group_name_H-M   'P 1'
#
loop_
_entity.id
_entity.type
_entity.pdbx_description
1 polymer ?
#
loop_
_entity_poly.entity_id
_entity_poly.type
_entity_poly.pdbx_seq_one_letter_code
_entity_poly.pdbx_strand_id
1 'polypeptide(L)'
;MAKIQSSADVLILGGGLVGSALGVALDAHGLTSIIIDPADAATITAAGFDGRASAIASAPMRMFEAIGVAERLAGKGCPIQGIRVSDGLAPGKLDFAPDADDGPLGHMFENRQLRTALLEAA
;
A
#
# COMPACT_ATOMS: atom_id res chain seq x y z
N MET A 1 -9.94 29.68 7.89
CA MET A 1 -10.33 28.63 6.92
C MET A 1 -9.15 28.40 5.99
N ALA A 2 -8.65 27.17 5.90
CA ALA A 2 -7.59 26.83 4.94
C ALA A 2 -8.13 27.06 3.52
N LYS A 3 -7.32 27.66 2.64
CA LYS A 3 -7.64 27.79 1.22
C LYS A 3 -7.64 26.37 0.63
N ILE A 4 -8.81 25.85 0.27
CA ILE A 4 -8.89 24.60 -0.49
C ILE A 4 -8.45 24.94 -1.91
N GLN A 5 -7.40 24.27 -2.41
CA GLN A 5 -7.06 24.36 -3.82
C GLN A 5 -8.22 23.81 -4.65
N SER A 6 -8.69 24.61 -5.60
CA SER A 6 -9.84 24.29 -6.45
C SER A 6 -9.47 23.69 -7.80
N SER A 7 -8.17 23.43 -8.04
CA SER A 7 -7.65 22.89 -9.29
C SER A 7 -6.44 21.99 -9.04
N ALA A 8 -6.39 20.87 -9.74
CA ALA A 8 -5.24 19.99 -9.82
C ALA A 8 -5.24 19.30 -11.19
N ASP A 9 -4.11 18.69 -11.57
CA ASP A 9 -3.99 17.93 -12.82
C ASP A 9 -4.89 16.69 -12.81
N VAL A 10 -5.07 16.08 -11.63
CA VAL A 10 -5.87 14.86 -11.44
C VAL A 10 -6.82 14.99 -10.24
N LEU A 11 -8.06 14.55 -10.41
CA LEU A 11 -9.03 14.36 -9.33
C LEU A 11 -9.19 12.86 -9.05
N ILE A 12 -8.99 12.45 -7.80
CA ILE A 12 -9.09 11.05 -7.35
C ILE A 12 -10.29 10.93 -6.40
N LEU A 13 -11.22 10.04 -6.72
CA LEU A 13 -12.38 9.74 -5.88
C LEU A 13 -12.08 8.47 -5.07
N GLY A 14 -11.71 8.65 -3.81
CA GLY A 14 -11.36 7.60 -2.84
C GLY A 14 -9.91 7.71 -2.36
N GLY A 15 -9.73 8.01 -1.08
CA GLY A 15 -8.46 8.04 -0.32
C GLY A 15 -8.17 6.72 0.40
N GLY A 16 -8.57 5.61 -0.21
CA GLY A 16 -8.14 4.28 0.20
C GLY A 16 -6.68 4.00 -0.16
N LEU A 17 -6.20 2.79 0.13
CA LEU A 17 -4.81 2.38 -0.16
C LEU A 17 -4.38 2.68 -1.61
N VAL A 18 -5.24 2.35 -2.58
CA VAL A 18 -4.93 2.55 -4.00
C VAL A 18 -4.95 4.02 -4.40
N GLY A 19 -5.93 4.79 -3.92
CA GLY A 19 -6.05 6.21 -4.27
C GLY A 19 -4.94 7.06 -3.64
N SER A 20 -4.58 6.77 -2.38
CA SER A 20 -3.43 7.39 -1.74
C SER A 20 -2.11 7.00 -2.42
N ALA A 21 -1.93 5.74 -2.82
CA ALA A 21 -0.75 5.32 -3.58
C ALA A 21 -0.65 6.01 -4.94
N LEU A 22 -1.78 6.21 -5.64
CA LEU A 22 -1.82 6.98 -6.87
C LEU A 22 -1.46 8.46 -6.63
N GLY A 23 -1.99 9.07 -5.57
CA GLY A 23 -1.67 10.45 -5.20
C GLY A 23 -0.17 10.65 -4.97
N VAL A 24 0.45 9.77 -4.18
CA VAL A 24 1.91 9.80 -3.94
C VAL A 24 2.70 9.58 -5.22
N ALA A 25 2.27 8.66 -6.09
CA ALA A 25 2.95 8.43 -7.36
C ALA A 25 2.85 9.65 -8.30
N LEU A 26 1.70 10.33 -8.34
CA LEU A 26 1.54 11.56 -9.12
C LEU A 26 2.43 12.69 -8.60
N ASP A 27 2.48 12.88 -7.28
CA ASP A 27 3.34 13.89 -6.64
C ASP A 27 4.82 13.62 -6.91
N ALA A 28 5.26 12.36 -6.79
CA ALA A 28 6.63 11.94 -7.12
C ALA A 28 7.04 12.26 -8.58
N HIS A 29 6.07 12.48 -9.47
CA HIS A 29 6.27 12.85 -10.87
C HIS A 29 5.82 14.29 -11.20
N GLY A 30 5.59 15.13 -10.18
CA GLY A 30 5.31 16.56 -10.35
C GLY A 30 3.90 16.90 -10.82
N LEU A 31 2.96 15.95 -10.70
CA LEU A 31 1.54 16.18 -11.00
C LEU A 31 0.76 16.43 -9.72
N THR A 32 0.00 17.51 -9.70
CA THR A 32 -0.88 17.84 -8.57
C THR A 32 -2.12 16.95 -8.58
N SER A 33 -2.57 16.53 -7.39
CA SER A 33 -3.82 15.79 -7.26
C SER A 33 -4.68 16.27 -6.10
N ILE A 34 -6.01 16.16 -6.27
CA ILE A 34 -6.99 16.33 -5.19
C ILE A 34 -7.63 14.97 -4.95
N ILE A 35 -7.53 14.47 -3.72
CA ILE A 35 -8.16 13.22 -3.29
C ILE A 35 -9.41 13.56 -2.49
N ILE A 36 -10.56 13.03 -2.92
CA ILE A 36 -11.84 13.19 -2.23
C ILE A 36 -12.25 11.84 -1.65
N ASP A 37 -12.38 11.77 -0.33
CA ASP A 37 -12.93 10.61 0.38
C ASP A 37 -13.97 11.09 1.41
N PRO A 38 -15.13 10.41 1.54
CA PRO A 38 -16.08 10.72 2.60
C PRO A 38 -15.59 10.32 4.00
N ALA A 39 -14.61 9.41 4.11
CA ALA A 39 -14.05 8.98 5.37
C ALA A 39 -13.01 9.99 5.88
N ASP A 40 -13.08 10.29 7.17
CA ASP A 40 -12.13 11.16 7.84
C ASP A 40 -10.74 10.50 7.98
N ALA A 41 -9.69 11.22 7.60
CA ALA A 41 -8.30 10.74 7.63
C ALA A 41 -7.86 10.32 9.04
N ALA A 42 -8.27 11.08 10.07
CA ALA A 42 -7.95 10.76 11.46
C ALA A 42 -8.65 9.48 11.92
N THR A 43 -9.90 9.29 11.49
CA THR A 43 -10.66 8.05 11.73
C THR A 43 -9.98 6.85 11.07
N ILE A 44 -9.56 6.95 9.80
CA ILE A 44 -9.02 5.79 9.07
C ILE A 44 -7.59 5.38 9.48
N THR A 45 -6.91 6.20 10.28
CA THR A 45 -5.56 5.93 10.82
C THR A 45 -5.56 5.62 12.32
N ALA A 46 -6.72 5.71 12.97
CA ALA A 46 -6.86 5.44 14.40
C ALA A 46 -6.48 3.99 14.76
N ALA A 47 -5.96 3.76 15.96
CA ALA A 47 -5.45 2.45 16.38
C ALA A 47 -6.50 1.32 16.38
N GLY A 48 -7.77 1.65 16.60
CA GLY A 48 -8.88 0.68 16.52
C GLY A 48 -9.50 0.54 15.13
N PHE A 49 -9.00 1.28 14.13
CA PHE A 49 -9.55 1.29 12.79
C PHE A 49 -8.77 0.36 11.85
N ASP A 50 -9.53 -0.50 11.17
CA ASP A 50 -9.11 -1.52 10.21
C ASP A 50 -8.19 -2.63 10.77
N GLY A 51 -8.80 -3.73 11.22
CA GLY A 51 -8.09 -4.96 11.62
C GLY A 51 -7.67 -5.87 10.45
N ARG A 52 -7.76 -5.40 9.20
CA ARG A 52 -7.34 -6.16 8.02
C ARG A 52 -5.85 -5.97 7.73
N ALA A 53 -5.28 -6.95 7.03
CA ALA A 53 -3.94 -6.90 6.48
C ALA A 53 -3.97 -7.17 4.97
N SER A 54 -2.95 -6.69 4.26
CA SER A 54 -2.78 -6.91 2.83
C SER A 54 -1.43 -7.55 2.53
N ALA A 55 -1.43 -8.52 1.61
CA ALA A 55 -0.22 -9.06 1.00
C ALA A 55 0.20 -8.16 -0.17
N ILE A 56 1.28 -7.42 -0.01
CA ILE A 56 1.86 -6.56 -1.05
C ILE A 56 2.92 -7.37 -1.77
N ALA A 57 2.64 -7.75 -3.02
CA ALA A 57 3.58 -8.52 -3.85
C ALA A 57 4.87 -7.73 -4.14
N SER A 58 5.92 -8.44 -4.61
CA SER A 58 7.23 -7.83 -4.88
C SER A 58 7.20 -6.68 -5.91
N ALA A 59 6.27 -6.68 -6.87
CA ALA A 59 6.16 -5.59 -7.85
C ALA A 59 5.60 -4.29 -7.24
N PRO A 60 4.45 -4.29 -6.53
CA PRO A 60 4.01 -3.12 -5.77
C PRO A 60 4.99 -2.66 -4.68
N MET A 61 5.76 -3.57 -4.07
CA MET A 61 6.84 -3.18 -3.14
C MET A 61 7.93 -2.36 -3.85
N ARG A 62 8.39 -2.82 -5.02
CA ARG A 62 9.34 -2.07 -5.86
C ARG A 62 8.78 -0.72 -6.31
N MET A 63 7.47 -0.65 -6.59
CA MET A 63 6.81 0.63 -6.85
C MET A 63 6.87 1.55 -5.63
N PHE A 64 6.59 1.05 -4.42
CA PHE A 64 6.71 1.82 -3.17
C PHE A 64 8.13 2.30 -2.89
N GLU A 65 9.16 1.55 -3.29
CA GLU A 65 10.55 2.02 -3.25
C GLU A 65 10.76 3.19 -4.22
N ALA A 66 10.30 3.05 -5.47
CA ALA A 66 10.46 4.07 -6.50
C ALA A 66 9.76 5.40 -6.17
N ILE A 67 8.63 5.36 -5.46
CA ILE A 67 7.86 6.55 -5.06
C ILE A 67 8.13 7.00 -3.61
N GLY A 68 9.16 6.48 -2.95
CA GLY A 68 9.61 6.97 -1.62
C GLY A 68 8.75 6.55 -0.42
N VAL A 69 7.88 5.55 -0.57
CA VAL A 69 7.01 5.04 0.50
C VAL A 69 7.70 3.95 1.33
N ALA A 70 8.59 3.17 0.72
CA ALA A 70 9.18 1.97 1.35
C ALA A 70 9.91 2.26 2.67
N GLU A 71 10.62 3.39 2.79
CA GLU A 71 11.32 3.77 4.03
C GLU A 71 10.36 3.89 5.23
N ARG A 72 9.14 4.41 5.00
CA ARG A 72 8.11 4.53 6.03
C ARG A 72 7.51 3.20 6.44
N LEU A 73 7.68 2.15 5.65
CA LEU A 73 7.21 0.79 5.91
C LEU A 73 8.28 -0.12 6.53
N ALA A 74 9.52 0.34 6.62
CA ALA A 74 10.64 -0.43 7.18
C ALA A 74 10.30 -0.93 8.60
N GLY A 75 10.45 -2.24 8.82
CA GLY A 75 10.19 -2.90 10.11
C GLY A 75 8.71 -3.03 10.50
N LYS A 76 7.76 -2.55 9.68
CA LYS A 76 6.32 -2.62 10.00
C LYS A 76 5.64 -3.89 9.48
N GLY A 77 6.21 -4.54 8.46
CA GLY A 77 5.62 -5.71 7.80
C GLY A 77 6.36 -7.03 8.06
N CYS A 78 5.80 -8.11 7.53
CA CYS A 78 6.37 -9.45 7.58
C CYS A 78 6.66 -9.97 6.15
N PRO A 79 7.91 -10.40 5.84
CA PRO A 79 8.25 -10.89 4.52
C PRO A 79 7.57 -12.23 4.20
N ILE A 80 7.06 -12.36 2.98
CA ILE A 80 6.49 -13.60 2.45
C ILE A 80 7.63 -14.44 1.86
N GLN A 81 8.15 -15.37 2.66
CA GLN A 81 9.29 -16.24 2.28
C GLN A 81 8.87 -17.43 1.41
N GLY A 82 7.58 -17.71 1.30
CA GLY A 82 7.06 -18.79 0.47
C GLY A 82 5.54 -18.76 0.40
N ILE A 83 5.00 -19.31 -0.67
CA ILE A 83 3.55 -19.46 -0.87
C ILE A 83 3.26 -20.94 -1.10
N ARG A 84 2.38 -21.50 -0.29
CA ARG A 84 1.85 -22.85 -0.47
C ARG A 84 0.41 -22.78 -0.93
N VAL A 85 0.13 -23.39 -2.07
CA VAL A 85 -1.21 -23.53 -2.62
C VAL A 85 -1.58 -25.01 -2.59
N SER A 86 -2.75 -25.33 -2.05
CA SER A 86 -3.30 -26.69 -2.00
C SER A 86 -4.76 -26.68 -2.41
N ASP A 87 -5.20 -27.71 -3.11
CA ASP A 87 -6.61 -27.94 -3.42
C ASP A 87 -7.26 -28.76 -2.29
N GLY A 88 -8.42 -28.32 -1.81
CA GLY A 88 -9.18 -29.00 -0.77
C GLY A 88 -10.05 -30.16 -1.28
N LEU A 89 -10.30 -30.22 -2.59
CA LEU A 89 -11.15 -31.24 -3.22
C LEU A 89 -10.33 -32.35 -3.89
N ALA A 90 -9.07 -32.08 -4.23
CA ALA A 90 -8.17 -33.04 -4.85
C ALA A 90 -6.77 -33.00 -4.19
N PRO A 91 -6.10 -34.15 -4.01
CA PRO A 91 -4.73 -34.16 -3.50
C PRO A 91 -3.79 -33.43 -4.47
N GLY A 92 -3.10 -32.39 -3.99
CA GLY A 92 -2.12 -31.66 -4.78
C GLY A 92 -1.59 -30.44 -4.03
N LYS A 93 -0.34 -30.07 -4.29
CA LYS A 93 0.26 -28.84 -3.76
C LYS A 93 1.20 -28.19 -4.77
N LEU A 94 1.23 -26.86 -4.75
CA LEU A 94 2.25 -26.04 -5.40
C LEU A 94 2.93 -25.22 -4.32
N ASP A 95 4.24 -25.39 -4.19
CA ASP A 95 5.09 -24.64 -3.27
C ASP A 95 5.92 -23.66 -4.11
N PHE A 96 5.83 -22.37 -3.81
CA PHE A 96 6.63 -21.32 -4.40
C PHE A 96 7.60 -20.76 -3.35
N ALA A 97 8.86 -20.63 -3.73
CA ALA A 97 9.90 -20.00 -2.93
C ALA A 97 10.67 -19.01 -3.82
N PRO A 98 11.20 -17.92 -3.27
CA PRO A 98 12.08 -17.04 -4.03
C PRO A 98 13.42 -17.73 -4.32
N ASP A 99 14.06 -17.34 -5.42
CA ASP A 99 15.45 -17.70 -5.68
C ASP A 99 16.39 -17.03 -4.66
N ALA A 100 17.62 -17.54 -4.54
CA ALA A 100 18.56 -17.12 -3.51
C ALA A 100 18.84 -15.60 -3.50
N ASP A 101 18.75 -14.95 -4.67
CA ASP A 101 19.08 -13.53 -4.86
C ASP A 101 17.83 -12.63 -5.02
N ASP A 102 16.61 -13.20 -5.09
CA ASP A 102 15.39 -12.48 -5.51
C ASP A 102 14.63 -11.76 -4.37
N GLY A 103 15.11 -11.89 -3.12
CA GLY A 103 14.42 -11.34 -1.94
C GLY A 103 13.05 -12.00 -1.70
N PRO A 104 12.21 -11.44 -0.81
CA PRO A 104 10.91 -12.05 -0.48
C PRO A 104 9.89 -11.90 -1.62
N LEU A 105 8.94 -12.86 -1.73
CA LEU A 105 7.87 -12.85 -2.75
C LEU A 105 6.88 -11.69 -2.58
N GLY A 106 6.88 -11.07 -1.41
CA GLY A 106 6.08 -9.92 -1.03
C GLY A 106 6.20 -9.64 0.46
N HIS A 107 5.37 -8.74 0.97
CA HIS A 107 5.30 -8.40 2.38
C HIS A 107 3.85 -8.28 2.84
N MET A 108 3.56 -8.82 4.02
CA MET A 108 2.30 -8.62 4.72
C MET A 108 2.38 -7.34 5.55
N PHE A 109 1.39 -6.48 5.44
CA PHE A 109 1.25 -5.29 6.29
C PHE A 109 -0.17 -5.18 6.83
N GLU A 110 -0.30 -4.64 8.04
CA GLU A 110 -1.59 -4.12 8.49
C GLU A 110 -2.01 -2.94 7.60
N ASN A 111 -3.28 -2.90 7.21
CA ASN A 111 -3.78 -1.84 6.33
C ASN A 111 -3.60 -0.46 6.96
N ARG A 112 -3.69 -0.35 8.28
CA ARG A 112 -3.46 0.89 9.02
C ARG A 112 -2.05 1.44 8.78
N GLN A 113 -1.03 0.58 8.85
CA GLN A 113 0.36 0.98 8.63
C GLN A 113 0.59 1.45 7.20
N LEU A 114 -0.02 0.77 6.21
CA LEU A 114 0.02 1.20 4.81
C LEU A 114 -0.64 2.57 4.62
N ARG A 115 -1.81 2.79 5.21
CA ARG A 115 -2.52 4.08 5.16
C ARG A 115 -1.67 5.20 5.74
N THR A 116 -1.13 5.00 6.94
CA THR A 116 -0.28 5.99 7.60
C THR A 116 0.95 6.30 6.75
N ALA A 117 1.66 5.29 6.24
CA ALA A 117 2.84 5.49 5.41
C ALA A 117 2.54 6.26 4.11
N LEU A 118 1.40 5.97 3.47
CA LEU A 118 0.97 6.67 2.25
C LEU A 118 0.56 8.12 2.52
N LEU A 119 -0.13 8.39 3.63
CA LEU A 119 -0.51 9.74 4.02
C LEU A 119 0.69 10.59 4.46
N GLU A 120 1.68 9.99 5.10
CA GLU A 120 2.94 10.65 5.48
C GLU A 120 3.90 10.89 4.29
N ALA A 121 3.64 10.24 3.16
CA ALA A 121 4.42 10.38 1.92
C ALA A 121 3.79 11.38 0.93
N ALA A 122 2.55 11.79 1.17
CA ALA A 122 1.82 12.78 0.39
C ALA A 122 2.03 14.22 0.88
#